data_AF-A0A3N5T793-F1
#
_entry.id   AF-A0A3N5T793-F1
#
_cell.length_a   1.000
_cell.length_b   1.000
_cell.length_c   1.000
_cell.angle_alpha   90.00
_cell.angle_beta   90.00
_cell.angle_gamma   90.00
#
_symmetry.space_group_name_H-M   'P 1'
#
loop_
_entity.id
_entity.type
_entity.pdbx_description
1 polymer ?
#
loop_
_entity_poly.entity_id
_entity_poly.type
_entity_poly.pdbx_seq_one_letter_code
_entity_poly.pdbx_strand_id
1 'polypeptide(L)' 'MSAIASLEDLLAVQEDLKKVQDSSPETYSAIAALIKKHRKVGYKNICKLLLGEATPQELKG' A
#
# COMPACT_ATOMS: atom_id res chain seq x y z
N MET A 1 0.27 14.49 7.66
CA MET A 1 1.19 14.79 6.54
C MET A 1 0.34 14.97 5.30
N SER A 2 0.45 16.11 4.63
CA SER A 2 -0.10 16.26 3.27
C SER A 2 0.73 15.44 2.30
N ALA A 3 0.11 14.91 1.25
CA ALA A 3 0.84 14.19 0.21
C ALA A 3 1.84 15.14 -0.47
N ILE A 4 3.02 14.61 -0.82
CA ILE A 4 4.00 15.29 -1.69
C ILE A 4 3.51 15.27 -3.15
N ALA A 5 2.65 14.31 -3.48
CA ALA A 5 2.05 14.12 -4.80
C ALA A 5 1.00 15.19 -5.11
N SER A 6 0.81 15.47 -6.40
CA SER A 6 -0.25 16.38 -6.88
C SER A 6 -1.63 15.77 -6.63
N LEU A 7 -2.68 16.59 -6.66
CA LEU A 7 -4.06 16.09 -6.58
C LEU A 7 -4.39 15.13 -7.73
N GLU A 8 -3.87 15.40 -8.92
CA GLU A 8 -4.06 14.55 -10.12
C GLU A 8 -3.48 13.16 -9.90
N ASP A 9 -2.26 13.06 -9.36
CA ASP A 9 -1.63 11.77 -9.03
C ASP A 9 -2.46 10.99 -8.00
N LEU A 10 -3.00 11.68 -6.99
CA LEU A 10 -3.84 11.05 -5.97
C LEU A 10 -5.15 10.51 -6.56
N LEU A 11 -5.76 11.24 -7.48
CA LEU A 11 -6.98 10.81 -8.18
C LEU A 11 -6.73 9.60 -9.08
N ALA A 12 -5.62 9.61 -9.83
CA ALA A 12 -5.23 8.48 -10.66
C ALA A 12 -5.04 7.20 -9.82
N VAL A 13 -4.28 7.30 -8.72
CA VAL A 13 -4.09 6.17 -7.79
C VAL A 13 -5.41 5.70 -7.18
N GLN A 14 -6.32 6.63 -6.82
CA GLN A 14 -7.62 6.28 -6.28
C GLN A 14 -8.47 5.48 -7.29
N GLU A 15 -8.45 5.87 -8.56
CA GLU A 15 -9.19 5.17 -9.62
C GLU A 15 -8.64 3.76 -9.84
N ASP A 16 -7.32 3.60 -9.86
CA ASP A 16 -6.68 2.30 -10.02
C ASP A 16 -6.94 1.38 -8.82
N LEU A 17 -6.88 1.91 -7.60
CA LEU A 17 -7.25 1.16 -6.39
C LEU A 17 -8.71 0.69 -6.45
N LYS A 18 -9.62 1.52 -6.99
CA LYS A 18 -11.03 1.14 -7.16
C LYS A 18 -11.19 0.00 -8.16
N LYS A 19 -10.50 0.05 -9.31
CA LYS A 19 -10.51 -1.05 -10.29
C LYS A 19 -10.03 -2.37 -9.70
N VAL A 20 -8.98 -2.34 -8.88
CA VAL A 20 -8.47 -3.54 -8.18
C VAL A 20 -9.49 -4.04 -7.16
N GLN A 21 -10.10 -3.13 -6.39
CA GLN A 21 -11.15 -3.46 -5.42
C GLN A 21 -12.35 -4.13 -6.10
N ASP A 22 -12.82 -3.60 -7.23
CA ASP A 22 -13.96 -4.13 -7.96
C ASP A 22 -13.64 -5.50 -8.61
N SER A 23 -12.39 -5.70 -9.04
CA SER A 23 -11.94 -6.96 -9.65
C SER A 23 -11.75 -8.09 -8.63
N SER A 24 -11.35 -7.78 -7.40
CA SER A 24 -11.11 -8.79 -6.35
C SER A 24 -11.37 -8.21 -4.94
N PRO A 25 -12.65 -8.06 -4.54
CA PRO A 25 -13.03 -7.38 -3.30
C PRO A 25 -12.46 -8.05 -2.04
N GLU A 26 -12.47 -9.39 -2.00
CA GLU A 26 -11.97 -10.15 -0.84
C GLU A 26 -10.45 -10.00 -0.67
N THR A 27 -9.69 -10.13 -1.76
CA THR A 27 -8.23 -9.94 -1.75
C THR A 27 -7.87 -8.51 -1.38
N TYR A 28 -8.57 -7.52 -1.92
CA TYR A 28 -8.35 -6.12 -1.59
C TYR A 28 -8.60 -5.85 -0.11
N SER A 29 -9.69 -6.39 0.46
CA SER A 29 -10.01 -6.28 1.89
C SER A 29 -8.95 -6.95 2.76
N ALA A 30 -8.46 -8.13 2.39
CA ALA A 30 -7.41 -8.84 3.11
C ALA A 30 -6.09 -8.04 3.13
N ILE A 31 -5.69 -7.46 1.99
CA ILE A 31 -4.50 -6.60 1.90
C ILE A 31 -4.69 -5.35 2.76
N ALA A 32 -5.84 -4.67 2.67
CA ALA A 32 -6.13 -3.50 3.50
C ALA A 32 -6.08 -3.83 5.00
N ALA A 33 -6.59 -4.98 5.41
CA ALA A 33 -6.53 -5.46 6.79
C ALA A 33 -5.09 -5.75 7.24
N LEU A 34 -4.27 -6.37 6.38
CA LEU A 34 -2.85 -6.60 6.62
C LEU A 34 -2.11 -5.29 6.84
N ILE A 35 -2.28 -4.31 5.95
CA ILE A 35 -1.64 -2.99 6.06
C ILE A 35 -2.04 -2.32 7.39
N LYS A 36 -3.34 -2.33 7.74
CA LYS A 36 -3.83 -1.74 9.00
C LYS A 36 -3.26 -2.45 10.23
N LYS A 37 -3.20 -3.79 10.23
CA LYS A 37 -2.66 -4.62 11.32
C LYS A 37 -1.18 -4.31 11.57
N HIS A 38 -0.42 -4.07 10.50
CA HIS A 38 1.02 -3.85 10.57
C HIS A 38 1.42 -2.36 10.51
N ARG A 39 0.49 -1.42 10.75
CA ARG A 39 0.74 0.03 10.68
C ARG A 39 2.00 0.53 11.40
N LYS A 40 2.42 -0.16 12.48
CA LYS A 40 3.65 0.13 13.23
C LYS A 40 4.94 -0.02 12.42
N VAL A 41 4.91 -0.82 11.36
CA VAL A 41 6.05 -1.04 10.43
C VAL A 41 6.21 0.14 9.46
N GLY A 42 5.15 0.92 9.25
CA GLY A 42 5.10 2.05 8.32
C GLY A 42 4.75 1.63 6.89
N TYR A 43 3.87 2.39 6.23
CA TYR A 43 3.34 2.06 4.91
C TYR A 43 4.44 1.83 3.85
N LYS A 44 5.49 2.65 3.85
CA LYS A 44 6.65 2.51 2.93
C LYS A 44 7.30 1.13 3.02
N ASN A 45 7.52 0.63 4.24
CA ASN A 45 8.17 -0.66 4.46
C ASN A 45 7.26 -1.82 4.08
N ILE A 46 5.95 -1.69 4.33
CA ILE A 46 4.96 -2.67 3.88
C ILE A 46 4.92 -2.72 2.34
N CYS A 47 4.93 -1.58 1.66
CA CYS A 47 4.97 -1.53 0.20
C CYS A 47 6.25 -2.16 -0.36
N LYS A 48 7.42 -1.89 0.23
CA LYS A 48 8.68 -2.53 -0.19
C LYS A 48 8.64 -4.05 -0.07
N LEU A 49 8.08 -4.57 1.01
CA LEU A 49 7.88 -6.01 1.20
C LEU A 49 6.87 -6.59 0.20
N LEU A 50 5.76 -5.87 -0.05
CA LEU A 50 4.72 -6.27 -1.00
C LEU A 50 5.26 -6.34 -2.44
N LEU A 51 6.09 -5.37 -2.82
CA LEU A 51 6.70 -5.27 -4.16
C LEU A 51 7.95 -6.14 -4.32
N GLY A 52 8.43 -6.80 -3.25
CA GLY A 52 9.66 -7.59 -3.27
C GLY A 52 10.94 -6.75 -3.41
N GLU A 53 10.85 -5.43 -3.18
CA GLU A 53 11.97 -4.49 -3.32
C GLU A 53 12.95 -4.56 -2.14
N ALA A 54 12.56 -5.15 -1.02
CA ALA A 54 13.40 -5.32 0.14
C ALA A 54 13.00 -6.54 0.96
N THR A 55 13.95 -7.10 1.69
CA THR A 55 13.76 -8.15 2.68
C THR A 55 13.64 -7.57 4.09
N PRO A 56 13.02 -8.29 5.05
CA PRO A 56 12.99 -7.87 6.44
C PRO A 56 14.38 -7.58 7.03
N GLN A 57 15.41 -8.29 6.57
CA GLN A 57 16.80 -8.12 7.00
C GLN A 57 17.37 -6.77 6.55
N GLU A 58 17.08 -6.33 5.32
CA GLU A 58 17.52 -5.03 4.79
C GLU A 58 16.75 -3.85 5.39
N LEU A 59 15.49 -4.07 5.77
CA LEU A 59 14.66 -3.06 6.44
C LEU A 59 14.95 -2.93 7.93
N LYS A 60 15.56 -3.97 8.53
CA LYS A 60 16.07 -3.95 9.89
C LYS A 60 17.48 -3.33 9.86
N GLY A 61 17.52 -2.01 9.81
CA GLY A 61 18.74 -1.23 10.06
C GLY A 61 19.29 -1.46 11.46
#